data_AF-T0Z7I4-F1
#
_entry.id   AF-T0Z7I4-F1
#
_cell.length_a   1.000
_cell.length_b   1.000
_cell.length_c   1.000
_cell.angle_alpha   90.00
_cell.angle_beta   90.00
_cell.angle_gamma   90.00
#
_symmetry.space_group_name_H-M   'P 1'
#
loop_
_entity.id
_entity.type
_entity.pdbx_description
1 polymer ?
#
loop_
_entity_poly.entity_id
_entity_poly.type
_entity_poly.pdbx_seq_one_letter_code
_entity_poly.pdbx_strand_id
1 'polypeptide(L)'
;DLKYVERREGSVNKVLTRIMKHWLMALSPVMPHLCEEYWHKYVSDSYVSIQVLPPIPEGYPNEDIIRAEDYITRTIQDTREIIKATGMQPGSISISVVPDEIKKIFPLLVKGDMSSIPPDRKWIIPEFMKIRNLILQYDGDELSILNENKHFLETTFSCSISIEKSAASRRGKNAWPGRPLIHIQ
;
A
#
# COMPACT_ATOMS: atom_id res chain seq x y z
N ASP A 1 7.96 -3.43 8.50
CA ASP A 1 9.11 -3.93 9.30
C ASP A 1 10.38 -3.15 8.93
N LEU A 2 11.42 -3.14 9.76
CA LEU A 2 12.70 -2.46 9.50
C LEU A 2 13.39 -2.95 8.23
N LYS A 3 13.29 -4.26 7.92
CA LYS A 3 13.74 -4.80 6.62
C LYS A 3 13.00 -4.19 5.43
N TYR A 4 11.75 -3.81 5.63
CA TYR A 4 10.97 -3.14 4.59
C TYR A 4 11.48 -1.71 4.37
N VAL A 5 11.80 -0.99 5.45
CA VAL A 5 12.44 0.33 5.38
C VAL A 5 13.76 0.24 4.62
N GLU A 6 14.59 -0.75 4.95
CA GLU A 6 15.87 -1.00 4.27
C GLU A 6 15.71 -1.25 2.77
N ARG A 7 14.72 -2.07 2.36
CA ARG A 7 14.44 -2.33 0.94
C ARG A 7 13.95 -1.10 0.17
N ARG A 8 13.39 -0.11 0.86
CA ARG A 8 13.02 1.19 0.28
C ARG A 8 14.13 2.23 0.42
N GLU A 9 15.36 1.79 0.72
CA GLU A 9 16.54 2.63 0.91
C GLU A 9 16.37 3.66 2.05
N GLY A 10 15.42 3.41 2.95
CA GLY A 10 15.18 4.22 4.12
C GLY A 10 16.25 3.99 5.19
N SER A 11 16.50 5.03 5.99
CA SER A 11 17.44 4.91 7.10
C SER A 11 16.84 4.13 8.26
N VAL A 12 17.18 2.83 8.35
CA VAL A 12 16.80 1.96 9.47
C VAL A 12 17.19 2.57 10.81
N ASN A 13 18.39 3.15 10.91
CA ASN A 13 18.86 3.80 12.14
C ASN A 13 17.94 4.95 12.56
N LYS A 14 17.54 5.85 11.64
CA LYS A 14 16.62 6.95 11.97
C LYS A 14 15.27 6.43 12.47
N VAL A 15 14.73 5.39 11.84
CA VAL A 15 13.46 4.78 12.26
C VAL A 15 13.61 4.10 13.61
N LEU A 16 14.67 3.32 13.81
CA LEU A 16 14.95 2.61 15.06
C LEU A 16 15.07 3.58 16.23
N THR A 17 15.83 4.67 16.10
CA THR A 17 15.95 5.69 17.16
C THR A 17 14.59 6.27 17.58
N ARG A 18 13.64 6.36 16.65
CA ARG A 18 12.30 6.90 16.91
C ARG A 18 11.36 5.91 17.61
N ILE A 19 11.49 4.62 17.32
CA ILE A 19 10.57 3.58 17.84
C ILE A 19 11.13 2.81 19.04
N MET A 20 12.46 2.77 19.20
CA MET A 20 13.15 1.94 20.21
C MET A 20 12.63 2.17 21.62
N LYS A 21 12.45 3.43 22.04
CA LYS A 21 11.88 3.76 23.36
C LYS A 21 10.53 3.07 23.58
N HIS A 22 9.63 3.19 22.61
CA HIS A 22 8.28 2.61 22.67
C HIS A 22 8.30 1.07 22.63
N TRP A 23 9.19 0.49 21.82
CA TRP A 23 9.37 -0.96 21.75
C TRP A 23 9.90 -1.54 23.06
N LEU A 24 10.90 -0.91 23.68
CA LEU A 24 11.43 -1.37 24.96
C LEU A 24 10.37 -1.30 26.07
N MET A 25 9.55 -0.23 26.11
CA MET A 25 8.43 -0.14 27.05
C MET A 25 7.37 -1.22 26.81
N ALA A 26 7.05 -1.52 25.55
CA ALA A 26 6.05 -2.53 25.20
C ALA A 26 6.52 -3.97 25.46
N LEU A 27 7.83 -4.23 25.32
CA LEU A 27 8.43 -5.56 25.49
C LEU A 27 8.84 -5.85 26.95
N SER A 28 9.00 -4.83 27.78
CA SER A 28 9.47 -4.98 29.16
C SER A 28 8.64 -5.95 30.03
N PRO A 29 7.31 -6.12 29.86
CA PRO A 29 6.55 -7.09 30.64
C PRO A 29 6.94 -8.55 30.34
N VAL A 30 7.49 -8.80 29.14
CA VAL A 30 7.86 -10.15 28.68
C VAL A 30 9.36 -10.39 28.83
N MET A 31 10.19 -9.36 28.61
CA MET A 31 11.64 -9.46 28.53
C MET A 31 12.36 -8.41 29.40
N PRO A 32 12.06 -8.30 30.71
CA PRO A 32 12.40 -7.14 31.52
C PRO A 32 13.91 -6.85 31.57
N HIS A 33 14.73 -7.87 31.86
CA HIS A 33 16.18 -7.70 31.99
C HIS A 33 16.83 -7.20 30.70
N LEU A 34 16.43 -7.76 29.54
CA LEU A 34 16.95 -7.33 28.25
C LEU A 34 16.52 -5.91 27.92
N CYS A 35 15.25 -5.58 28.16
CA CYS A 35 14.75 -4.24 27.92
C CYS A 35 15.45 -3.19 28.81
N GLU A 36 15.76 -3.51 30.07
CA GLU A 36 16.55 -2.63 30.96
C GLU A 36 17.96 -2.41 30.42
N GLU A 37 18.67 -3.47 29.99
CA GLU A 37 20.02 -3.34 29.40
C GLU A 37 20.03 -2.40 28.19
N TYR A 38 19.11 -2.58 27.24
CA TYR A 38 19.01 -1.72 26.06
C TYR A 38 18.53 -0.30 26.40
N TRP A 39 17.66 -0.14 27.40
CA TRP A 39 17.18 1.16 27.84
C TRP A 39 18.31 2.01 28.42
N HIS A 40 19.09 1.45 29.35
CA HIS A 40 20.27 2.11 29.91
C HIS A 40 21.31 2.44 28.85
N LYS A 41 21.52 1.54 27.88
CA LYS A 41 22.54 1.74 26.85
C LYS A 41 22.17 2.80 25.81
N TYR A 42 20.90 2.94 25.46
CA TYR A 42 20.49 3.70 24.27
C TYR A 42 19.40 4.75 24.49
N VAL A 43 18.74 4.76 25.65
CA VAL A 43 17.59 5.64 25.92
C VAL A 43 17.84 6.56 27.11
N SER A 44 18.11 6.02 28.29
CA SER A 44 18.17 6.80 29.54
C SER A 44 18.77 5.98 30.69
N ASP A 45 19.42 6.64 31.65
CA ASP A 45 19.90 6.03 32.90
C ASP A 45 18.78 5.66 33.92
N SER A 46 17.52 5.88 33.57
CA SER A 46 16.35 5.43 34.35
C SER A 46 16.00 3.97 34.06
N TYR A 47 14.99 3.42 34.74
CA TYR A 47 14.50 2.06 34.49
C TYR A 47 13.31 2.05 33.54
N VAL A 48 13.23 1.09 32.62
CA VAL A 48 12.06 0.91 31.74
C VAL A 48 10.83 0.45 32.53
N SER A 49 11.03 -0.30 33.61
CA SER A 49 9.98 -0.85 34.47
C SER A 49 9.12 0.20 35.19
N ILE A 50 9.64 1.42 35.38
CA ILE A 50 8.89 2.54 36.00
C ILE A 50 8.28 3.49 34.95
N GLN A 51 8.47 3.21 33.66
CA GLN A 51 7.97 4.08 32.61
C GLN A 51 6.51 3.79 32.31
N VAL A 52 5.78 4.85 31.97
CA VAL A 52 4.42 4.75 31.46
C VAL A 52 4.46 4.90 29.95
N LEU A 53 3.80 3.98 29.24
CA LEU A 53 3.64 4.08 27.80
C LEU A 53 2.93 5.39 27.46
N PRO A 54 3.53 6.29 26.65
CA PRO A 54 2.90 7.55 26.33
C PRO A 54 1.64 7.33 25.51
N PRO A 55 0.67 8.25 25.58
CA PRO A 55 -0.48 8.22 24.68
C PRO A 55 -0.03 8.33 23.23
N ILE A 56 -0.83 7.78 22.33
CA ILE A 56 -0.57 7.88 20.88
C ILE A 56 -0.61 9.36 20.49
N PRO A 57 0.42 9.88 19.80
CA PRO A 57 0.45 11.28 19.38
C PRO A 57 -0.73 11.60 18.46
N GLU A 58 -1.22 12.83 18.53
CA GLU A 58 -2.27 13.31 17.64
C GLU A 58 -1.84 13.18 16.16
N GLY A 59 -2.76 12.75 15.30
CA GLY A 59 -2.49 12.50 13.89
C GLY A 59 -1.73 11.19 13.60
N TYR A 60 -1.48 10.35 14.62
CA TYR A 60 -0.98 9.00 14.44
C TYR A 60 -2.07 7.95 14.78
N PRO A 61 -2.18 6.88 13.98
CA PRO A 61 -1.52 6.70 12.69
C PRO A 61 -2.08 7.64 11.61
N ASN A 62 -1.26 7.98 10.61
CA ASN A 62 -1.74 8.68 9.44
C ASN A 62 -2.40 7.67 8.49
N GLU A 63 -3.73 7.68 8.47
CA GLU A 63 -4.55 6.75 7.68
C GLU A 63 -4.26 6.82 6.17
N ASP A 64 -3.94 8.00 5.64
CA ASP A 64 -3.66 8.15 4.21
C ASP A 64 -2.33 7.49 3.82
N ILE A 65 -1.33 7.59 4.69
CA ILE A 65 -0.05 6.88 4.53
C ILE A 65 -0.26 5.37 4.62
N ILE A 66 -1.06 4.90 5.60
CA ILE A 66 -1.37 3.47 5.74
C ILE A 66 -2.03 2.95 4.46
N ARG A 67 -3.06 3.64 3.98
CA ARG A 67 -3.78 3.22 2.78
C ARG A 67 -2.90 3.22 1.53
N ALA A 68 -2.01 4.21 1.39
CA ALA A 68 -1.03 4.24 0.30
C ALA A 68 -0.07 3.05 0.38
N GLU A 69 0.39 2.69 1.58
CA GLU A 69 1.25 1.53 1.81
C GLU A 69 0.54 0.20 1.50
N ASP A 70 -0.71 0.07 1.92
CA ASP A 70 -1.55 -1.10 1.63
C ASP A 70 -1.77 -1.26 0.13
N TYR A 71 -2.00 -0.15 -0.59
CA TYR A 71 -2.15 -0.15 -2.04
C TYR A 71 -0.90 -0.66 -2.75
N ILE A 72 0.29 -0.16 -2.38
CA ILE A 72 1.57 -0.61 -2.93
C ILE A 72 1.81 -2.08 -2.63
N THR A 73 1.60 -2.49 -1.37
CA THR A 73 1.81 -3.87 -0.92
C THR A 73 0.92 -4.85 -1.68
N ARG A 74 -0.37 -4.51 -1.87
CA ARG A 74 -1.30 -5.31 -2.67
C ARG A 74 -0.93 -5.33 -4.14
N THR A 75 -0.50 -4.21 -4.72
CA THR A 75 -0.03 -4.17 -6.10
C THR A 75 1.17 -5.11 -6.31
N ILE A 76 2.11 -5.13 -5.36
CA ILE A 76 3.25 -6.05 -5.38
C ILE A 76 2.77 -7.51 -5.27
N GLN A 77 1.83 -7.79 -4.38
CA GLN A 77 1.29 -9.13 -4.18
C GLN A 77 0.55 -9.65 -5.42
N ASP A 78 -0.36 -8.84 -5.98
CA ASP A 78 -1.10 -9.16 -7.21
C ASP A 78 -0.13 -9.43 -8.37
N THR A 79 0.92 -8.62 -8.50
CA THR A 79 1.94 -8.81 -9.53
C THR A 79 2.69 -10.14 -9.35
N ARG A 80 3.10 -10.48 -8.12
CA ARG A 80 3.75 -11.77 -7.82
C ARG A 80 2.82 -12.96 -8.09
N GLU A 81 1.53 -12.82 -7.79
CA GLU A 81 0.55 -13.85 -8.08
C GLU A 81 0.37 -14.06 -9.59
N ILE A 82 0.36 -12.98 -10.39
CA ILE A 82 0.33 -13.08 -11.84
C ILE A 82 1.60 -13.79 -12.34
N ILE A 83 2.80 -13.39 -11.91
CA ILE A 83 4.07 -14.05 -12.28
C ILE A 83 4.02 -15.55 -11.94
N LYS A 84 3.55 -15.89 -10.73
CA LYS A 84 3.45 -17.28 -10.28
C LYS A 84 2.45 -18.09 -11.10
N ALA A 85 1.32 -17.49 -11.46
CA ALA A 85 0.27 -18.16 -12.21
C ALA A 85 0.62 -18.33 -13.70
N THR A 86 1.33 -17.37 -14.30
CA THR A 86 1.73 -17.44 -15.71
C THR A 86 3.05 -18.18 -15.92
N GLY A 87 3.91 -18.23 -14.90
CA GLY A 87 5.27 -18.79 -15.01
C GLY A 87 6.23 -17.93 -15.84
N MET A 88 5.84 -16.70 -16.21
CA MET A 88 6.64 -15.81 -17.04
C MET A 88 7.75 -15.16 -16.23
N GLN A 89 8.93 -15.01 -16.84
CA GLN A 89 10.00 -14.15 -16.34
C GLN A 89 9.73 -12.72 -16.86
N PRO A 90 9.44 -11.74 -16.00
CA PRO A 90 9.07 -10.40 -16.44
C PRO A 90 10.27 -9.66 -17.05
N GLY A 91 10.19 -9.32 -18.34
CA GLY A 91 11.12 -8.37 -18.98
C GLY A 91 10.71 -6.92 -18.71
N SER A 92 9.40 -6.66 -18.73
CA SER A 92 8.79 -5.38 -18.36
C SER A 92 7.41 -5.58 -17.75
N ILE A 93 7.04 -4.69 -16.81
CA ILE A 93 5.72 -4.70 -16.17
C ILE A 93 5.06 -3.34 -16.41
N SER A 94 3.88 -3.34 -17.01
CA SER A 94 3.06 -2.14 -17.14
C SER A 94 1.95 -2.17 -16.11
N ILE A 95 1.90 -1.12 -15.28
CA ILE A 95 0.87 -0.92 -14.26
C ILE A 95 -0.01 0.24 -14.71
N SER A 96 -1.27 -0.04 -15.00
CA SER A 96 -2.22 0.98 -15.43
C SER A 96 -3.19 1.35 -14.30
N VAL A 97 -3.25 2.62 -13.95
CA VAL A 97 -4.15 3.14 -12.91
C VAL A 97 -5.56 3.38 -13.45
N VAL A 98 -6.51 3.55 -12.53
CA VAL A 98 -7.92 3.79 -12.87
C VAL A 98 -8.09 5.00 -13.81
N PRO A 99 -8.92 4.90 -14.87
CA PRO A 99 -9.26 6.05 -15.69
C PRO A 99 -10.08 7.07 -14.90
N ASP A 100 -9.90 8.37 -15.18
CA ASP A 100 -10.67 9.44 -14.53
C ASP A 100 -12.19 9.25 -14.74
N GLU A 101 -12.59 8.65 -15.85
CA GLU A 101 -13.98 8.33 -16.16
C GLU A 101 -14.59 7.29 -15.20
N ILE A 102 -13.86 6.21 -14.91
CA ILE A 102 -14.30 5.18 -13.97
C ILE A 102 -14.25 5.73 -12.54
N LYS A 103 -13.22 6.52 -12.20
CA LYS A 103 -13.09 7.17 -10.89
C LYS A 103 -14.29 8.07 -10.58
N LYS A 104 -14.86 8.77 -11.58
CA LYS A 104 -16.08 9.59 -11.42
C LYS A 104 -17.34 8.77 -11.17
N ILE A 105 -17.46 7.59 -11.77
CA ILE A 105 -18.65 6.73 -11.66
C ILE A 105 -18.59 5.86 -10.39
N PHE A 106 -17.39 5.56 -9.90
CA PHE A 106 -17.18 4.67 -8.76
C PHE A 106 -18.01 5.01 -7.50
N PRO A 107 -18.12 6.27 -7.06
CA PRO A 107 -18.97 6.61 -5.91
C PRO A 107 -20.46 6.26 -6.11
N LEU A 108 -20.97 6.36 -7.34
CA LEU A 108 -22.36 5.99 -7.67
C LEU A 108 -22.54 4.47 -7.59
N LEU A 109 -21.56 3.70 -8.08
CA LEU A 109 -21.55 2.25 -8.02
C LEU A 109 -21.53 1.73 -6.58
N VAL A 110 -20.71 2.35 -5.72
CA VAL A 110 -20.62 2.01 -4.30
C VAL A 110 -21.93 2.32 -3.56
N LYS A 111 -22.57 3.46 -3.87
CA LYS A 111 -23.86 3.85 -3.28
C LYS A 111 -25.05 3.06 -3.80
N GLY A 112 -24.88 2.27 -4.87
CA GLY A 112 -25.97 1.52 -5.49
C GLY A 112 -26.87 2.34 -6.41
N ASP A 113 -26.50 3.59 -6.72
CA ASP A 113 -27.31 4.48 -7.56
C ASP A 113 -27.03 4.23 -9.06
N MET A 114 -27.60 3.15 -9.57
CA MET A 114 -27.44 2.71 -10.96
C MET A 114 -28.22 3.58 -11.97
N SER A 115 -29.19 4.35 -11.48
CA SER A 115 -30.05 5.21 -12.30
C SER A 115 -29.32 6.46 -12.77
N SER A 116 -28.49 7.03 -11.90
CA SER A 116 -27.68 8.22 -12.18
C SER A 116 -26.47 7.97 -13.08
N ILE A 117 -26.16 6.71 -13.41
CA ILE A 117 -25.05 6.36 -14.30
C ILE A 117 -25.46 6.59 -15.76
N PRO A 118 -24.66 7.33 -16.56
CA PRO A 118 -24.92 7.56 -17.97
C PRO A 118 -25.16 6.25 -18.75
N PRO A 119 -26.19 6.17 -19.64
CA PRO A 119 -26.53 4.94 -20.35
C PRO A 119 -25.38 4.31 -21.14
N ASP A 120 -24.52 5.15 -21.73
CA ASP A 120 -23.33 4.77 -22.49
C ASP A 120 -22.19 4.18 -21.64
N ARG A 121 -22.31 4.27 -20.30
CA ARG A 121 -21.36 3.79 -19.28
C ARG A 121 -21.87 2.65 -18.42
N LYS A 122 -23.14 2.24 -18.56
CA LYS A 122 -23.73 1.12 -17.79
C LYS A 122 -23.04 -0.24 -18.05
N TRP A 123 -22.27 -0.36 -19.13
CA TRP A 123 -21.48 -1.55 -19.44
C TRP A 123 -20.43 -1.91 -18.38
N ILE A 124 -20.06 -0.96 -17.52
CA ILE A 124 -19.10 -1.13 -16.42
C ILE A 124 -19.70 -1.92 -15.23
N ILE A 125 -21.03 -1.88 -15.07
CA ILE A 125 -21.73 -2.45 -13.90
C ILE A 125 -21.49 -3.95 -13.72
N PRO A 126 -21.58 -4.81 -14.76
CA PRO A 126 -21.35 -6.25 -14.59
C PRO A 126 -19.93 -6.59 -14.16
N GLU A 127 -18.93 -5.83 -14.63
CA GLU A 127 -17.54 -6.01 -14.20
C GLU A 127 -17.40 -5.62 -12.73
N PHE A 128 -17.88 -4.43 -12.35
CA PHE A 128 -17.90 -3.95 -10.96
C PHE A 128 -18.47 -5.00 -10.00
N MET A 129 -19.64 -5.55 -10.33
CA MET A 129 -20.34 -6.51 -9.45
C MET A 129 -19.52 -7.77 -9.16
N LYS A 130 -18.67 -8.21 -10.09
CA LYS A 130 -17.78 -9.38 -9.90
C LYS A 130 -16.60 -9.09 -8.98
N ILE A 131 -16.11 -7.85 -8.99
CA ILE A 131 -14.87 -7.48 -8.31
C ILE A 131 -15.08 -6.58 -7.09
N ARG A 132 -16.31 -6.14 -6.78
CA ARG A 132 -16.62 -5.15 -5.73
C ARG A 132 -16.01 -5.47 -4.37
N ASN A 133 -15.86 -6.76 -4.03
CA ASN A 133 -15.28 -7.21 -2.75
C ASN A 133 -13.74 -7.10 -2.72
N LEU A 134 -13.12 -6.97 -3.89
CA LEU A 134 -11.67 -6.91 -4.09
C LEU A 134 -11.18 -5.47 -4.29
N ILE A 135 -12.09 -4.52 -4.49
CA ILE A 135 -11.78 -3.11 -4.63
C ILE A 135 -11.47 -2.52 -3.25
N LEU A 136 -10.32 -1.88 -3.12
CA LEU A 136 -10.07 -0.98 -1.99
C LEU A 136 -10.73 0.35 -2.27
N GLN A 137 -11.51 0.85 -1.31
CA GLN A 137 -11.87 2.26 -1.30
C GLN A 137 -10.62 3.07 -1.00
N TYR A 138 -9.97 3.50 -2.07
CA TYR A 138 -8.80 4.35 -2.04
C TYR A 138 -9.09 5.62 -2.84
N ASP A 139 -9.14 6.75 -2.16
CA ASP A 139 -9.46 8.04 -2.79
C ASP A 139 -8.20 8.85 -3.17
N GLY A 140 -7.02 8.36 -2.78
CA GLY A 140 -5.75 9.03 -3.05
C GLY A 140 -5.35 9.04 -4.53
N ASP A 141 -4.24 9.73 -4.81
CA ASP A 141 -3.68 9.81 -6.14
C ASP A 141 -2.77 8.61 -6.45
N GLU A 142 -3.38 7.54 -6.95
CA GLU A 142 -2.71 6.29 -7.33
C GLU A 142 -1.51 6.51 -8.26
N LEU A 143 -1.65 7.44 -9.22
CA LEU A 143 -0.61 7.71 -10.20
C LEU A 143 0.63 8.29 -9.52
N SER A 144 0.44 9.27 -8.65
CA SER A 144 1.53 9.88 -7.90
C SER A 144 2.21 8.87 -6.97
N ILE A 145 1.43 8.06 -6.26
CA ILE A 145 1.97 7.06 -5.33
C ILE A 145 2.82 6.01 -6.04
N LEU A 146 2.35 5.49 -7.18
CA LEU A 146 3.14 4.52 -7.93
C LEU A 146 4.40 5.16 -8.51
N ASN A 147 4.33 6.42 -8.98
CA ASN A 147 5.49 7.13 -9.51
C ASN A 147 6.54 7.42 -8.43
N GLU A 148 6.13 7.88 -7.25
CA GLU A 148 7.01 8.09 -6.10
C GLU A 148 7.75 6.80 -5.72
N ASN A 149 7.14 5.65 -5.96
CA ASN A 149 7.64 4.34 -5.56
C ASN A 149 8.12 3.48 -6.72
N LYS A 150 8.28 4.07 -7.91
CA LYS A 150 8.69 3.37 -9.13
C LYS A 150 10.03 2.66 -8.95
N HIS A 151 11.04 3.36 -8.41
CA HIS A 151 12.36 2.79 -8.17
C HIS A 151 12.32 1.55 -7.26
N PHE A 152 11.51 1.62 -6.20
CA PHE A 152 11.32 0.50 -5.28
C PHE A 152 10.66 -0.70 -5.97
N LEU A 153 9.66 -0.46 -6.81
CA LEU A 153 9.00 -1.51 -7.59
C LEU A 153 9.97 -2.15 -8.59
N GLU A 154 10.76 -1.36 -9.32
CA GLU A 154 11.76 -1.86 -10.28
C GLU A 154 12.80 -2.74 -9.59
N THR A 155 13.28 -2.31 -8.42
CA THR A 155 14.21 -3.11 -7.61
C THR A 155 13.56 -4.40 -7.11
N THR A 156 12.28 -4.34 -6.72
CA THR A 156 11.54 -5.49 -6.19
C THR A 156 11.32 -6.58 -7.24
N PHE A 157 11.08 -6.20 -8.50
CA PHE A 157 10.83 -7.13 -9.61
C PHE A 157 12.02 -7.37 -10.52
N SER A 158 13.12 -6.60 -10.34
CA SER A 158 14.31 -6.66 -11.20
C SER A 158 14.01 -6.47 -12.69
N CYS A 159 13.02 -5.62 -13.00
CA CYS A 159 12.54 -5.36 -14.36
C CYS A 159 12.15 -3.88 -14.53
N SER A 160 11.99 -3.44 -15.78
CA SER A 160 11.51 -2.08 -16.07
C SER A 160 10.01 -1.96 -15.80
N ILE A 161 9.59 -0.83 -15.24
CA ILE A 161 8.17 -0.58 -14.92
C ILE A 161 7.66 0.67 -15.62
N SER A 162 6.55 0.53 -16.35
CA SER A 162 5.80 1.65 -16.92
C SER A 162 4.51 1.87 -16.14
N ILE A 163 4.23 3.12 -15.78
CA ILE A 163 3.04 3.51 -15.02
C ILE A 163 2.27 4.54 -15.83
N GLU A 164 1.05 4.22 -16.20
CA GLU A 164 0.21 5.07 -17.05
C GLU A 164 -1.25 5.06 -16.60
N LYS A 165 -2.01 6.09 -16.99
CA LYS A 165 -3.48 6.06 -16.83
C LYS A 165 -4.08 5.16 -17.90
N SER A 166 -4.89 4.18 -17.49
CA SER A 166 -5.61 3.36 -18.47
C SER A 166 -6.72 4.15 -19.18
N ALA A 167 -7.01 3.78 -20.41
CA ALA A 167 -8.24 4.18 -21.10
C ALA A 167 -9.36 3.21 -20.72
N ALA A 168 -10.57 3.73 -20.46
CA ALA A 168 -11.72 2.89 -20.20
C ALA A 168 -12.06 2.06 -21.45
N SER A 169 -12.03 0.73 -21.34
CA SER A 169 -12.32 -0.16 -22.45
C SER A 169 -13.57 -0.98 -22.23
N ARG A 170 -14.46 -0.96 -23.23
CA ARG A 170 -15.63 -1.86 -23.30
C ARG A 170 -15.26 -3.33 -23.53
N ARG A 171 -14.06 -3.58 -24.06
CA ARG A 171 -13.54 -4.92 -24.35
C ARG A 171 -12.23 -5.11 -23.60
N GLY A 172 -12.26 -5.91 -22.54
CA GLY A 172 -11.09 -6.19 -21.70
C GLY A 172 -11.40 -6.02 -20.22
N LYS A 173 -10.35 -6.09 -19.40
CA LYS A 173 -10.40 -5.76 -17.98
C LYS A 173 -10.05 -4.29 -17.80
N ASN A 174 -10.73 -3.61 -16.90
CA ASN A 174 -10.42 -2.23 -16.54
C ASN A 174 -9.59 -2.17 -15.26
N ALA A 175 -8.83 -1.09 -15.09
CA ALA A 175 -8.29 -0.73 -13.79
C ALA A 175 -9.40 -0.13 -12.92
N TRP A 176 -9.35 -0.42 -11.62
CA TRP A 176 -10.34 0.00 -10.64
C TRP A 176 -9.65 0.71 -9.49
N PRO A 177 -10.35 1.58 -8.74
CA PRO A 177 -9.77 2.23 -7.57
C PRO A 177 -9.17 1.19 -6.63
N GLY A 178 -7.93 1.41 -6.20
CA GLY A 178 -7.21 0.50 -5.33
C GLY A 178 -6.83 -0.86 -5.95
N ARG A 179 -7.08 -1.06 -7.25
CA ARG A 179 -6.74 -2.28 -7.99
C ARG A 179 -6.31 -1.94 -9.43
N PRO A 180 -5.01 -1.64 -9.63
CA PRO A 180 -4.51 -1.29 -10.95
C PRO A 180 -4.53 -2.51 -11.88
N LEU A 181 -4.56 -2.26 -13.18
CA LEU A 181 -4.42 -3.29 -14.19
C LEU A 181 -2.94 -3.58 -14.40
N ILE A 182 -2.51 -4.81 -14.15
CA ILE A 182 -1.11 -5.23 -14.29
C ILE A 182 -0.98 -6.11 -15.54
N HIS A 183 -0.06 -5.76 -16.42
CA HIS A 183 0.30 -6.58 -17.57
C HIS A 183 1.80 -6.85 -17.55
N ILE A 184 2.17 -8.12 -17.73
CA ILE A 184 3.54 -8.61 -17.70
C ILE A 184 3.94 -8.99 -19.12
N GLN A 185 5.11 -8.54 -19.55
CA GLN A 185 5.71 -8.83 -20.85
C GLN A 185 6.98 -9.64 -20.67
#